data_AF-A0A010INY7-F1
#
_entry.id   AF-A0A010INY7-F1
#
_cell.length_a   1.000
_cell.length_b   1.000
_cell.length_c   1.000
_cell.angle_alpha   90.00
_cell.angle_beta   90.00
_cell.angle_gamma   90.00
#
_symmetry.space_group_name_H-M   'P 1'
#
loop_
_entity.id
_entity.type
_entity.pdbx_description
1 polymer ?
#
loop_
_entity_poly.entity_id
_entity_poly.type
_entity_poly.pdbx_seq_one_letter_code
_entity_poly.pdbx_strand_id
1 'polypeptide(L)'
;MKKILFVFLILTSCYTIGADVDNTLLLKNLEAANTQIEVLKAQVEVMKSYQDKFLTTVYWSLGTVLGIVILLIGYNWFTNFKSQEKEVQTLKNFIQNELNQKKVMLTEDMDKKIGETLRKQNDRIWGEIHRLKYETILSEFKYKKDLKLYSTCILNVSELMIVNKEISSNFRTQQILDLLVEILELADKENKQYILSSDILSTIHKTLNMVGDEYSMIKNKVNNLIKKMQSK
;
A
#
# COMPACT_ATOMS: atom_id res chain seq x y z
N MET A 1 110.39 100.35 -36.01
CA MET A 1 109.36 99.69 -35.16
C MET A 1 107.98 99.76 -35.81
N LYS A 2 107.70 99.00 -36.89
CA LYS A 2 106.36 98.90 -37.52
C LYS A 2 105.96 97.46 -37.93
N LYS A 3 106.84 96.46 -37.75
CA LYS A 3 106.59 95.06 -38.12
C LYS A 3 106.04 94.16 -36.99
N ILE A 4 106.12 94.60 -35.73
CA ILE A 4 105.62 93.82 -34.58
C ILE A 4 104.12 94.05 -34.32
N LEU A 5 103.57 95.19 -34.74
CA LEU A 5 102.15 95.51 -34.52
C LEU A 5 101.19 94.75 -35.47
N PHE A 6 101.67 94.29 -36.63
CA PHE A 6 100.81 93.65 -37.64
C PHE A 6 100.58 92.16 -37.37
N VAL A 7 101.50 91.49 -36.67
CA VAL A 7 101.37 90.05 -36.33
C VAL A 7 100.36 89.84 -35.18
N PHE A 8 100.20 90.81 -34.30
CA PHE A 8 99.26 90.69 -33.17
C PHE A 8 97.79 90.88 -33.56
N LEU A 9 97.51 91.53 -34.71
CA LEU A 9 96.14 91.81 -35.16
C LEU A 9 95.54 90.67 -36.01
N ILE A 10 96.38 89.76 -36.53
CA ILE A 10 95.93 88.56 -37.27
C ILE A 10 95.65 87.38 -36.32
N LEU A 11 96.24 87.36 -35.13
CA LEU A 11 96.03 86.29 -34.15
C LEU A 11 94.75 86.42 -33.33
N THR A 12 94.12 87.60 -33.28
CA THR A 12 92.86 87.83 -32.54
C THR A 12 91.59 87.67 -33.39
N SER A 13 91.69 87.66 -34.72
CA SER A 13 90.53 87.47 -35.62
C SER A 13 90.23 86.00 -35.97
N CYS A 14 91.08 85.04 -35.56
CA CYS A 14 90.87 83.62 -35.83
C CYS A 14 90.10 82.88 -34.70
N TYR A 15 89.98 83.48 -33.52
CA TYR A 15 89.28 82.86 -32.37
C TYR A 15 87.75 83.07 -32.37
N THR A 16 87.21 83.93 -33.24
CA THR A 16 85.75 84.19 -33.29
C THR A 16 85.01 83.33 -34.32
N ILE A 17 85.72 82.58 -35.19
CA ILE A 17 85.09 81.72 -36.22
C ILE A 17 85.03 80.24 -35.77
N GLY A 18 85.88 79.82 -34.82
CA GLY A 18 85.90 78.45 -34.30
C GLY A 18 84.85 78.13 -33.21
N ALA A 19 84.39 79.14 -32.46
CA ALA A 19 83.41 78.95 -31.38
C ALA A 19 81.96 78.80 -31.89
N ASP A 20 81.67 79.26 -33.11
CA ASP A 20 80.33 79.14 -33.72
C ASP A 20 80.12 77.77 -34.38
N VAL A 21 81.18 77.18 -34.94
CA VAL A 21 81.12 75.85 -35.60
C VAL A 21 80.92 74.72 -34.57
N ASP A 22 81.53 74.78 -33.38
CA ASP A 22 81.32 73.78 -32.31
C ASP A 22 79.90 73.83 -31.71
N ASN A 23 79.30 75.02 -31.60
CA ASN A 23 77.93 75.17 -31.11
C ASN A 23 76.89 74.57 -32.07
N THR A 24 77.09 74.69 -33.38
CA THR A 24 76.19 74.10 -34.38
C THR A 24 76.23 72.57 -34.39
N LEU A 25 77.41 71.96 -34.17
CA LEU A 25 77.57 70.51 -34.08
C LEU A 25 76.98 69.96 -32.77
N LEU A 26 77.17 70.67 -31.66
CA LEU A 26 76.53 70.35 -30.37
C LEU A 26 75.00 70.43 -30.46
N LEU A 27 74.45 71.46 -31.10
CA LEU A 27 73.01 71.60 -31.33
C LEU A 27 72.47 70.42 -32.14
N LYS A 28 73.15 70.02 -33.22
CA LYS A 28 72.74 68.88 -34.05
C LYS A 28 72.79 67.55 -33.31
N ASN A 29 73.80 67.32 -32.47
CA ASN A 29 73.89 66.11 -31.64
C ASN A 29 72.84 66.10 -30.53
N LEU A 30 72.52 67.26 -29.95
CA LEU A 30 71.49 67.42 -28.94
C LEU A 30 70.09 67.22 -29.52
N GLU A 31 69.84 67.70 -30.75
CA GLU A 31 68.61 67.47 -31.51
C GLU A 31 68.48 65.98 -31.91
N ALA A 32 69.57 65.33 -32.33
CA ALA A 32 69.60 63.89 -32.60
C ALA A 32 69.38 63.04 -31.33
N ALA A 33 69.88 63.47 -30.16
CA ALA A 33 69.64 62.81 -28.89
C ALA A 33 68.19 62.99 -28.42
N ASN A 34 67.62 64.18 -28.57
CA ASN A 34 66.22 64.46 -28.22
C ASN A 34 65.25 63.65 -29.09
N THR A 35 65.51 63.54 -30.39
CA THR A 35 64.72 62.70 -31.30
C THR A 35 64.83 61.21 -30.93
N GLN A 36 66.01 60.72 -30.53
CA GLN A 36 66.14 59.35 -30.02
C GLN A 36 65.37 59.13 -28.72
N ILE A 37 65.43 60.07 -27.77
CA ILE A 37 64.66 60.02 -26.52
C ILE A 37 63.16 60.00 -26.81
N GLU A 38 62.70 60.78 -27.78
CA GLU A 38 61.30 60.82 -28.20
C GLU A 38 60.87 59.48 -28.83
N VAL A 39 61.69 58.90 -29.70
CA VAL A 39 61.45 57.57 -30.28
C VAL A 39 61.43 56.48 -29.20
N LEU A 40 62.34 56.52 -28.23
CA LEU A 40 62.37 55.60 -27.08
C LEU A 40 61.12 55.75 -26.20
N LYS A 41 60.65 56.97 -25.94
CA LYS A 41 59.40 57.22 -25.21
C LYS A 41 58.19 56.68 -25.97
N ALA A 42 58.11 56.91 -27.28
CA ALA A 42 57.05 56.37 -28.12
C ALA A 42 57.04 54.84 -28.11
N GLN A 43 58.20 54.18 -28.17
CA GLN A 43 58.30 52.72 -28.05
C GLN A 43 57.83 52.22 -26.68
N VAL A 44 58.18 52.91 -25.59
CA VAL A 44 57.73 52.56 -24.22
C VAL A 44 56.22 52.71 -24.09
N GLU A 45 55.63 53.76 -24.65
CA GLU A 45 54.18 53.97 -24.64
C GLU A 45 53.45 52.90 -25.45
N VAL A 46 53.97 52.55 -26.61
CA VAL A 46 53.48 51.45 -27.44
C VAL A 46 53.55 50.12 -26.67
N MET A 47 54.66 49.82 -25.99
CA MET A 47 54.79 48.62 -25.15
C MET A 47 53.77 48.59 -24.01
N LYS A 48 53.54 49.71 -23.32
CA LYS A 48 52.51 49.81 -22.28
C LYS A 48 51.11 49.55 -22.83
N SER A 49 50.77 50.17 -23.97
CA SER A 49 49.48 49.93 -24.64
C SER A 49 49.26 48.47 -25.01
N TYR A 50 50.33 47.77 -25.47
CA TYR A 50 50.25 46.34 -25.75
C TYR A 50 50.06 45.51 -24.48
N GLN A 51 50.76 45.83 -23.39
CA GLN A 51 50.59 45.16 -22.10
C GLN A 51 49.17 45.33 -21.56
N ASP A 52 48.61 46.54 -21.63
CA ASP A 52 47.24 46.83 -21.16
C ASP A 52 46.19 46.09 -21.99
N LYS A 53 46.36 46.07 -23.33
CA LYS A 53 45.48 45.29 -24.23
C LYS A 53 45.57 43.80 -23.93
N PHE A 54 46.78 43.29 -23.73
CA PHE A 54 46.99 41.88 -23.39
C PHE A 54 46.33 41.52 -22.06
N LEU A 55 46.56 42.30 -21.01
CA LEU A 55 45.92 42.11 -19.70
C LEU A 55 44.39 42.16 -19.81
N THR A 56 43.86 43.11 -20.59
CA THR A 56 42.42 43.22 -20.81
C THR A 56 41.84 41.97 -21.48
N THR A 57 42.48 41.44 -22.53
CA THR A 57 42.05 40.20 -23.18
C THR A 57 42.14 39.00 -22.24
N VAL A 58 43.21 38.91 -21.44
CA VAL A 58 43.37 37.85 -20.44
C VAL A 58 42.26 37.93 -19.39
N TYR A 59 41.94 39.11 -18.86
CA TYR A 59 40.85 39.30 -17.91
C TYR A 59 39.49 38.94 -18.50
N TRP A 60 39.21 39.32 -19.74
CA TRP A 60 37.98 38.92 -20.43
C TRP A 60 37.89 37.40 -20.63
N SER A 61 38.99 36.76 -21.05
CA SER A 61 39.01 35.30 -21.22
C SER A 61 38.82 34.56 -19.90
N LEU A 62 39.45 35.01 -18.82
CA LEU A 62 39.31 34.45 -17.48
C LEU A 62 37.89 34.65 -16.95
N GLY A 63 37.31 35.83 -17.20
CA GLY A 63 35.92 36.13 -16.86
C GLY A 63 34.93 35.21 -17.57
N THR A 64 35.12 34.96 -18.88
CA THR A 64 34.27 34.01 -19.62
C THR A 64 34.41 32.58 -19.09
N VAL A 65 35.63 32.12 -18.82
CA VAL A 65 35.86 30.77 -18.25
C VAL A 65 35.21 30.65 -16.87
N LEU A 66 35.39 31.64 -16.01
CA LEU A 66 34.79 31.65 -14.67
C LEU A 66 33.25 31.69 -14.75
N GLY A 67 32.70 32.45 -15.70
CA GLY A 67 31.26 32.47 -15.98
C GLY A 67 30.71 31.10 -16.40
N ILE A 68 31.42 30.39 -17.28
CA ILE A 68 31.05 29.02 -17.70
C ILE A 68 31.09 28.05 -16.52
N VAL A 69 32.11 28.13 -15.66
CA VAL A 69 32.23 27.27 -14.47
C VAL A 69 31.04 27.48 -13.52
N ILE A 70 30.67 28.73 -13.23
CA ILE A 70 29.51 29.04 -12.38
C ILE A 70 28.22 28.51 -13.02
N LEU A 71 28.05 28.69 -14.34
CA LEU A 71 26.88 28.20 -15.06
C LEU A 71 26.77 26.67 -14.97
N LEU A 72 27.88 25.93 -15.13
CA LEU A 72 27.91 24.48 -15.02
C LEU A 72 27.58 24.00 -13.60
N ILE A 73 28.06 24.68 -12.56
CA ILE A 73 27.73 24.36 -11.17
C ILE A 73 26.23 24.58 -10.92
N GLY A 74 25.68 25.71 -11.38
CA GLY A 74 24.25 26.00 -11.27
C GLY A 74 23.39 24.98 -12.01
N TYR A 75 23.79 24.59 -13.22
CA TYR A 75 23.09 23.58 -14.00
C TYR A 75 23.12 22.19 -13.34
N ASN A 76 24.28 21.76 -12.83
CA ASN A 76 24.42 20.49 -12.11
C ASN A 76 23.57 20.48 -10.83
N TRP A 77 23.56 21.58 -10.08
CA TRP A 77 22.71 21.70 -8.90
C TRP A 77 21.22 21.64 -9.24
N PHE A 78 20.78 22.36 -10.27
CA PHE A 78 19.38 22.35 -10.72
C PHE A 78 18.92 20.97 -11.20
N THR A 79 19.76 20.27 -11.97
CA THR A 79 19.45 18.91 -12.46
C THR A 79 19.39 17.89 -11.34
N ASN A 80 20.32 17.94 -10.38
CA ASN A 80 20.30 17.07 -9.20
C ASN A 80 19.05 17.30 -8.34
N PHE A 81 18.67 18.56 -8.11
CA PHE A 81 17.46 18.88 -7.34
C PHE A 81 16.20 18.30 -7.99
N LYS A 82 16.06 18.48 -9.32
CA LYS A 82 14.93 17.92 -10.07
C LYS A 82 14.88 16.39 -10.05
N SER A 83 16.05 15.73 -10.06
CA SER A 83 16.12 14.27 -9.94
C SER A 83 15.66 13.81 -8.55
N GLN A 84 16.13 14.46 -7.49
CA GLN A 84 15.75 14.15 -6.11
C GLN A 84 14.24 14.31 -5.89
N GLU A 85 13.63 15.38 -6.39
CA GLU A 85 12.17 15.56 -6.29
C GLU A 85 11.41 14.40 -6.97
N LYS A 86 11.86 13.97 -8.14
CA LYS A 86 11.25 12.84 -8.86
C LYS A 86 11.41 11.53 -8.10
N GLU A 87 12.56 11.28 -7.50
CA GLU A 87 12.81 10.09 -6.67
C GLU A 87 11.93 10.09 -5.43
N VAL A 88 11.84 11.22 -4.72
CA VAL A 88 10.97 11.38 -3.54
C VAL A 88 9.51 11.15 -3.92
N GLN A 89 9.05 11.71 -5.03
CA GLN A 89 7.68 11.51 -5.50
C GLN A 89 7.42 10.05 -5.89
N THR A 90 8.38 9.39 -6.53
CA THR A 90 8.28 7.97 -6.89
C THR A 90 8.22 7.09 -5.64
N LEU A 91 9.07 7.36 -4.65
CA LEU A 91 9.09 6.64 -3.38
C LEU A 91 7.78 6.84 -2.61
N LYS A 92 7.26 8.06 -2.57
CA LYS A 92 5.96 8.37 -1.95
C LYS A 92 4.84 7.58 -2.60
N ASN A 93 4.79 7.55 -3.93
CA ASN A 93 3.79 6.77 -4.67
C ASN A 93 3.94 5.26 -4.41
N PHE A 94 5.17 4.75 -4.37
CA PHE A 94 5.44 3.36 -4.04
C PHE A 94 4.93 2.99 -2.65
N ILE A 95 5.26 3.79 -1.63
CA ILE A 95 4.80 3.58 -0.25
C ILE A 95 3.28 3.67 -0.16
N GLN A 96 2.66 4.65 -0.81
CA GLN A 96 1.20 4.79 -0.85
C GLN A 96 0.53 3.55 -1.44
N ASN A 97 1.11 3.00 -2.52
CA ASN A 97 0.61 1.80 -3.18
C ASN A 97 0.77 0.56 -2.29
N GLU A 98 1.94 0.37 -1.67
CA GLU A 98 2.21 -0.70 -0.69
C GLU A 98 1.22 -0.64 0.49
N LEU A 99 0.99 0.55 1.05
CA LEU A 99 0.05 0.74 2.15
C LEU A 99 -1.39 0.44 1.74
N ASN A 100 -1.80 0.88 0.55
CA ASN A 100 -3.12 0.57 0.02
C ASN A 100 -3.30 -0.93 -0.22
N GLN A 101 -2.30 -1.61 -0.77
CA GLN A 101 -2.32 -3.06 -0.96
C GLN A 101 -2.42 -3.80 0.37
N LYS A 102 -1.59 -3.46 1.36
CA LYS A 102 -1.64 -4.06 2.70
C LYS A 102 -2.97 -3.78 3.40
N LYS A 103 -3.54 -2.59 3.23
CA LYS A 103 -4.86 -2.26 3.76
C LYS A 103 -5.94 -3.15 3.15
N VAL A 104 -5.94 -3.33 1.83
CA VAL A 104 -6.89 -4.22 1.14
C VAL A 104 -6.73 -5.67 1.61
N MET A 105 -5.51 -6.20 1.63
CA MET A 105 -5.24 -7.56 2.13
C MET A 105 -5.71 -7.75 3.57
N LEU A 106 -5.43 -6.77 4.44
CA LEU A 106 -5.85 -6.83 5.84
C LEU A 106 -7.37 -6.80 5.99
N THR A 107 -8.07 -5.96 5.21
CA THR A 107 -9.53 -5.91 5.20
C THR A 107 -10.13 -7.23 4.69
N GLU A 108 -9.61 -7.79 3.61
CA GLU A 108 -10.07 -9.08 3.08
C GLU A 108 -9.85 -10.24 4.08
N ASP A 109 -8.70 -10.28 4.74
CA ASP A 109 -8.39 -11.29 5.76
C ASP A 109 -9.27 -11.14 7.00
N MET A 110 -9.55 -9.90 7.41
CA MET A 110 -10.49 -9.60 8.49
C MET A 110 -11.90 -10.05 8.14
N ASP A 111 -12.39 -9.73 6.94
CA ASP A 111 -13.72 -10.11 6.48
C ASP A 111 -13.87 -11.63 6.39
N LYS A 112 -12.84 -12.34 5.92
CA LYS A 112 -12.80 -13.81 5.93
C LYS A 112 -12.87 -14.36 7.37
N LYS A 113 -12.00 -13.90 8.27
CA LYS A 113 -11.98 -14.37 9.67
C LYS A 113 -13.28 -14.06 10.41
N ILE A 114 -13.86 -12.88 10.19
CA ILE A 114 -15.15 -12.49 10.75
C ILE A 114 -16.25 -13.39 10.19
N GLY A 115 -16.28 -13.60 8.87
CA GLY A 115 -17.24 -14.48 8.21
C GLY A 115 -17.17 -15.93 8.71
N GLU A 116 -15.98 -16.48 8.87
CA GLU A 116 -15.78 -17.83 9.44
C GLU A 116 -16.22 -17.92 10.91
N THR A 117 -15.87 -16.91 11.71
CA THR A 117 -16.27 -16.85 13.13
C THR A 117 -17.79 -16.75 13.28
N LEU A 118 -18.44 -15.90 12.48
CA LEU A 118 -19.89 -15.75 12.47
C LEU A 118 -20.59 -17.03 12.03
N ARG A 119 -20.10 -17.70 10.98
CA ARG A 119 -20.64 -19.00 10.55
C ARG A 119 -20.53 -20.04 11.65
N LYS A 120 -19.35 -20.19 12.27
CA LYS A 120 -19.13 -21.15 13.35
C LYS A 120 -20.01 -20.87 14.57
N GLN A 121 -20.17 -19.60 14.95
CA GLN A 121 -21.07 -19.23 16.04
C GLN A 121 -22.53 -19.48 15.69
N ASN A 122 -22.95 -19.14 14.47
CA ASN A 122 -24.30 -19.38 13.98
C ASN A 122 -24.62 -20.89 13.97
N ASP A 123 -23.72 -21.74 13.47
CA ASP A 123 -23.90 -23.19 13.47
C ASP A 123 -23.99 -23.75 14.89
N ARG A 124 -23.18 -23.22 15.82
CA ARG A 124 -23.25 -23.59 17.24
C ARG A 124 -24.57 -23.21 17.87
N ILE A 125 -25.04 -21.97 17.64
CA ILE A 125 -26.32 -21.46 18.15
C ILE A 125 -27.47 -22.29 17.58
N TRP A 126 -27.47 -22.56 16.27
CA TRP A 126 -28.48 -23.41 15.66
C TRP A 126 -28.47 -24.82 16.25
N GLY A 127 -27.32 -25.43 16.45
CA GLY A 127 -27.22 -26.73 17.14
C GLY A 127 -27.81 -26.70 18.54
N GLU A 128 -27.55 -25.63 19.30
CA GLU A 128 -28.09 -25.45 20.66
C GLU A 128 -29.61 -25.21 20.67
N ILE A 129 -30.13 -24.39 19.74
CA ILE A 129 -31.57 -24.16 19.57
C ILE A 129 -32.29 -25.48 19.31
N HIS A 130 -31.79 -26.29 18.37
CA HIS A 130 -32.45 -27.55 18.06
C HIS A 130 -32.34 -28.56 19.21
N ARG A 131 -31.22 -28.58 19.94
CA ARG A 131 -31.07 -29.40 21.17
C ARG A 131 -32.10 -29.00 22.23
N LEU A 132 -32.24 -27.70 22.50
CA LEU A 132 -33.21 -27.20 23.48
C LEU A 132 -34.64 -27.50 23.05
N LYS A 133 -34.97 -27.35 21.76
CA LYS A 133 -36.27 -27.71 21.20
C LYS A 133 -36.56 -29.20 21.41
N TYR A 134 -35.59 -30.08 21.12
CA TYR A 134 -35.72 -31.51 21.37
C TYR A 134 -35.98 -31.82 22.85
N GLU A 135 -35.20 -31.23 23.76
CA GLU A 135 -35.36 -31.43 25.21
C GLU A 135 -36.71 -30.93 25.73
N THR A 136 -37.21 -29.82 25.18
CA THR A 136 -38.52 -29.25 25.51
C THR A 136 -39.63 -30.20 25.11
N ILE A 137 -39.64 -30.67 23.85
CA ILE A 137 -40.66 -31.60 23.36
C ILE A 137 -40.62 -32.91 24.14
N LEU A 138 -39.43 -33.40 24.49
CA LEU A 138 -39.26 -34.62 25.29
C LEU A 138 -39.78 -34.45 26.72
N SER A 139 -39.58 -33.29 27.33
CA SER A 139 -40.13 -32.97 28.66
C SER A 139 -41.66 -32.92 28.62
N GLU A 140 -42.23 -32.24 27.62
CA GLU A 140 -43.68 -32.21 27.40
C GLU A 140 -44.26 -33.60 27.15
N PHE A 141 -43.55 -34.44 26.39
CA PHE A 141 -43.96 -35.81 26.13
C PHE A 141 -44.09 -36.59 27.44
N LYS A 142 -43.08 -36.50 28.33
CA LYS A 142 -43.10 -37.19 29.63
C LYS A 142 -44.28 -36.72 30.48
N TYR A 143 -44.47 -35.41 30.58
CA TYR A 143 -45.59 -34.83 31.32
C TYR A 143 -46.96 -35.30 30.78
N LYS A 144 -47.17 -35.25 29.46
CA LYS A 144 -48.42 -35.67 28.82
C LYS A 144 -48.66 -37.18 28.91
N LYS A 145 -47.59 -37.98 28.91
CA LYS A 145 -47.62 -39.43 29.11
C LYS A 145 -48.15 -39.76 30.52
N ASP A 146 -47.68 -39.06 31.54
CA ASP A 146 -48.15 -39.24 32.93
C ASP A 146 -49.64 -38.87 33.08
N LEU A 147 -50.10 -37.87 32.33
CA LEU A 147 -51.52 -37.51 32.21
C LEU A 147 -52.33 -38.44 31.30
N LYS A 148 -51.70 -39.46 30.70
CA LYS A 148 -52.31 -40.44 29.80
C LYS A 148 -52.97 -39.83 28.56
N LEU A 149 -52.43 -38.72 28.07
CA LEU A 149 -52.87 -38.02 26.85
C LEU A 149 -52.13 -38.57 25.62
N TYR A 150 -52.42 -39.81 25.24
CA TYR A 150 -51.60 -40.54 24.26
C TYR A 150 -51.65 -39.97 22.84
N SER A 151 -52.75 -39.37 22.40
CA SER A 151 -52.82 -38.70 21.08
C SER A 151 -51.78 -37.59 20.97
N THR A 152 -51.69 -36.73 21.99
CA THR A 152 -50.70 -35.66 22.05
C THR A 152 -49.28 -36.20 22.19
N CYS A 153 -49.08 -37.33 22.88
CA CYS A 153 -47.77 -37.98 22.94
C CYS A 153 -47.29 -38.43 21.55
N ILE A 154 -48.19 -38.96 20.71
CA ILE A 154 -47.87 -39.36 19.33
C ILE A 154 -47.50 -38.14 18.48
N LEU A 155 -48.22 -37.02 18.64
CA LEU A 155 -47.86 -35.76 17.98
C LEU A 155 -46.46 -35.28 18.39
N ASN A 156 -46.16 -35.30 19.70
CA ASN A 156 -44.84 -34.94 20.22
C ASN A 156 -43.74 -35.87 19.66
N VAL A 157 -43.99 -37.18 19.50
CA VAL A 157 -43.05 -38.11 18.87
C VAL A 157 -42.79 -37.73 17.40
N SER A 158 -43.84 -37.39 16.65
CA SER A 158 -43.66 -36.92 15.27
C SER A 158 -42.83 -35.65 15.22
N GLU A 159 -43.04 -34.72 16.16
CA GLU A 159 -42.27 -33.48 16.23
C GLU A 159 -40.81 -33.74 16.62
N LEU A 160 -40.55 -34.65 17.57
CA LEU A 160 -39.20 -35.10 17.90
C LEU A 160 -38.50 -35.68 16.67
N MET A 161 -39.20 -36.44 15.82
CA MET A 161 -38.63 -36.99 14.60
C MET A 161 -38.26 -35.92 13.59
N ILE A 162 -39.10 -34.89 13.43
CA ILE A 162 -38.84 -33.74 12.55
C ILE A 162 -37.58 -33.01 13.03
N VAL A 163 -37.54 -32.65 14.31
CA VAL A 163 -36.38 -31.96 14.91
C VAL A 163 -35.12 -32.83 14.80
N ASN A 164 -35.22 -34.13 15.01
CA ASN A 164 -34.07 -35.03 14.87
C ASN A 164 -33.49 -35.05 13.45
N LYS A 165 -34.37 -35.00 12.44
CA LYS A 165 -33.98 -34.92 11.04
C LYS A 165 -33.33 -33.58 10.70
N GLU A 166 -33.82 -32.47 11.26
CA GLU A 166 -33.22 -31.14 11.10
C GLU A 166 -31.79 -31.07 11.68
N ILE A 167 -31.52 -31.75 12.79
CA ILE A 167 -30.18 -31.81 13.41
C ILE A 167 -29.23 -32.76 12.63
N SER A 168 -29.71 -33.44 11.58
CA SER A 168 -28.97 -34.50 10.87
C SER A 168 -28.41 -35.58 11.81
N SER A 169 -29.04 -35.75 12.98
CA SER A 169 -28.58 -36.65 14.03
C SER A 169 -29.33 -37.98 13.96
N ASN A 170 -28.93 -38.85 13.04
CA ASN A 170 -29.54 -40.18 12.90
C ASN A 170 -29.46 -41.04 14.18
N PHE A 171 -28.62 -40.67 15.15
CA PHE A 171 -28.40 -41.43 16.37
C PHE A 171 -29.63 -41.56 17.28
N ARG A 172 -30.60 -40.62 17.25
CA ARG A 172 -31.77 -40.66 18.15
C ARG A 172 -33.03 -41.23 17.50
N THR A 173 -32.98 -41.59 16.22
CA THR A 173 -34.14 -42.11 15.49
C THR A 173 -34.72 -43.35 16.14
N GLN A 174 -33.86 -44.28 16.58
CA GLN A 174 -34.30 -45.48 17.31
C GLN A 174 -35.05 -45.14 18.59
N GLN A 175 -34.48 -44.25 19.42
CA GLN A 175 -35.07 -43.85 20.70
C GLN A 175 -36.45 -43.23 20.50
N ILE A 176 -36.62 -42.38 19.48
CA ILE A 176 -37.90 -41.73 19.18
C ILE A 176 -38.94 -42.79 18.74
N LEU A 177 -38.55 -43.78 17.94
CA LEU A 177 -39.45 -44.87 17.55
C LEU A 177 -39.79 -45.78 18.73
N ASP A 178 -38.86 -46.01 19.65
CA ASP A 178 -39.12 -46.76 20.88
C ASP A 178 -40.16 -46.04 21.75
N LEU A 179 -40.10 -44.70 21.84
CA LEU A 179 -41.15 -43.90 22.51
C LEU A 179 -42.52 -44.07 21.82
N LEU A 180 -42.56 -44.15 20.49
CA LEU A 180 -43.80 -44.39 19.76
C LEU A 180 -44.39 -45.76 20.10
N VAL A 181 -43.56 -46.80 20.07
CA VAL A 181 -43.95 -48.16 20.42
C VAL A 181 -44.47 -48.21 21.86
N GLU A 182 -43.75 -47.60 22.80
CA GLU A 182 -44.14 -47.54 24.21
C GLU A 182 -45.53 -46.93 24.39
N ILE A 183 -45.82 -45.79 23.75
CA ILE A 183 -47.11 -45.12 23.88
C ILE A 183 -48.25 -45.97 23.29
N LEU A 184 -48.01 -46.65 22.16
CA LEU A 184 -49.01 -47.53 21.55
C LEU A 184 -49.28 -48.76 22.42
N GLU A 185 -48.25 -49.36 23.03
CA GLU A 185 -48.40 -50.47 23.97
C GLU A 185 -49.20 -50.07 25.21
N LEU A 186 -48.93 -48.87 25.77
CA LEU A 186 -49.69 -48.32 26.90
C LEU A 186 -51.16 -48.06 26.52
N ALA A 187 -51.42 -47.50 25.34
CA ALA A 187 -52.77 -47.23 24.86
C ALA A 187 -53.58 -48.52 24.62
N ASP A 188 -52.96 -49.57 24.06
CA ASP A 188 -53.59 -50.89 23.89
C ASP A 188 -53.90 -51.54 25.25
N LYS A 189 -52.97 -51.45 26.22
CA LYS A 189 -53.16 -52.02 27.57
C LYS A 189 -54.32 -51.35 28.32
N GLU A 190 -54.50 -50.05 28.16
CA GLU A 190 -55.61 -49.30 28.76
C GLU A 190 -56.91 -49.33 27.93
N ASN A 191 -56.95 -50.09 26.83
CA ASN A 191 -58.09 -50.17 25.90
C ASN A 191 -58.56 -48.80 25.35
N LYS A 192 -57.65 -47.83 25.17
CA LYS A 192 -57.98 -46.49 24.66
C LYS A 192 -57.88 -46.41 23.13
N GLN A 193 -58.76 -47.12 22.43
CA GLN A 193 -58.73 -47.22 20.97
C GLN A 193 -59.09 -45.92 20.24
N TYR A 194 -59.94 -45.10 20.84
CA TYR A 194 -60.42 -43.82 20.28
C TYR A 194 -59.29 -42.81 19.99
N ILE A 195 -58.07 -43.11 20.42
CA ILE A 195 -56.87 -42.30 20.22
C ILE A 195 -56.33 -42.43 18.79
N LEU A 196 -56.59 -43.54 18.09
CA LEU A 196 -56.18 -43.75 16.71
C LEU A 196 -57.17 -43.13 15.72
N SER A 197 -57.36 -41.82 15.81
CA SER A 197 -58.08 -41.08 14.76
C SER A 197 -57.31 -41.18 13.43
N SER A 198 -58.02 -40.95 12.32
CA SER A 198 -57.42 -40.90 10.98
C SER A 198 -56.20 -39.96 10.92
N ASP A 199 -56.28 -38.81 11.59
CA ASP A 199 -55.20 -37.81 11.62
C ASP A 199 -53.97 -38.31 12.38
N ILE A 200 -54.18 -39.01 13.50
CA ILE A 200 -53.08 -39.60 14.28
C ILE A 200 -52.43 -40.74 13.49
N LEU A 201 -53.21 -41.59 12.82
CA LEU A 201 -52.68 -42.63 11.95
C LEU A 201 -51.85 -42.05 10.82
N SER A 202 -52.35 -41.00 10.15
CA SER A 202 -51.61 -40.26 9.13
C SER A 202 -50.29 -39.72 9.67
N THR A 203 -50.31 -39.14 10.88
CA THR A 203 -49.11 -38.63 11.56
C THR A 203 -48.09 -39.75 11.84
N ILE A 204 -48.54 -40.91 12.30
CA ILE A 204 -47.67 -42.08 12.53
C ILE A 204 -47.04 -42.53 11.20
N HIS A 205 -47.84 -42.69 10.14
CA HIS A 205 -47.33 -43.13 8.84
C HIS A 205 -46.31 -42.13 8.29
N LYS A 206 -46.60 -40.83 8.39
CA LYS A 206 -45.66 -39.77 8.03
C LYS A 206 -44.35 -39.89 8.81
N THR A 207 -44.42 -40.13 10.12
CA THR A 207 -43.25 -40.33 10.99
C THR A 207 -42.44 -41.55 10.57
N LEU A 208 -43.08 -42.69 10.33
CA LEU A 208 -42.40 -43.92 9.89
C LEU A 208 -41.75 -43.75 8.51
N ASN A 209 -42.35 -42.97 7.62
CA ASN A 209 -41.79 -42.67 6.30
C ASN A 209 -40.57 -41.73 6.34
N MET A 210 -40.36 -40.99 7.45
CA MET A 210 -39.15 -40.18 7.61
C MET A 210 -37.90 -41.01 7.95
N VAL A 211 -38.10 -42.27 8.32
CA VAL A 211 -37.08 -43.16 8.85
C VAL A 211 -36.60 -44.11 7.74
N GLY A 212 -35.31 -44.44 7.69
CA GLY A 212 -34.75 -45.40 6.74
C GLY A 212 -35.19 -46.85 6.97
N ASP A 213 -34.82 -47.75 6.06
CA ASP A 213 -35.21 -49.17 6.08
C ASP A 213 -34.46 -49.99 7.13
N GLU A 214 -33.35 -49.45 7.64
CA GLU A 214 -32.59 -50.01 8.76
C GLU A 214 -33.44 -50.14 10.04
N TYR A 215 -34.56 -49.42 10.14
CA TYR A 215 -35.51 -49.52 11.25
C TYR A 215 -36.78 -50.33 10.93
N SER A 216 -36.76 -51.13 9.85
CA SER A 216 -37.90 -51.96 9.40
C SER A 216 -38.51 -52.83 10.48
N MET A 217 -37.69 -53.40 11.38
CA MET A 217 -38.17 -54.20 12.51
C MET A 217 -39.11 -53.39 13.43
N ILE A 218 -38.72 -52.15 13.78
CA ILE A 218 -39.52 -51.28 14.64
C ILE A 218 -40.76 -50.76 13.88
N LYS A 219 -40.61 -50.39 12.59
CA LYS A 219 -41.75 -50.02 11.73
C LYS A 219 -42.82 -51.12 11.72
N ASN A 220 -42.41 -52.37 11.55
CA ASN A 220 -43.31 -53.53 11.56
C ASN A 220 -43.99 -53.71 12.92
N LYS A 221 -43.25 -53.51 14.02
CA LYS A 221 -43.82 -53.55 15.37
C LYS A 221 -44.91 -52.49 15.56
N VAL A 222 -44.66 -51.25 15.15
CA VAL A 222 -45.65 -50.15 15.18
C VAL A 222 -46.90 -50.51 14.36
N ASN A 223 -46.71 -50.99 13.12
CA ASN A 223 -47.82 -51.38 12.25
C ASN A 223 -48.68 -52.52 12.82
N ASN A 224 -48.04 -53.50 13.47
CA ASN A 224 -48.75 -54.60 14.13
C ASN A 224 -49.57 -54.12 15.33
N LEU A 225 -49.04 -53.20 16.14
CA LEU A 225 -49.78 -52.59 17.24
C LEU A 225 -51.00 -51.82 16.76
N ILE A 226 -50.86 -51.03 15.69
CA ILE A 226 -51.97 -50.30 15.07
C ILE A 226 -53.08 -51.26 14.63
N LYS A 227 -52.75 -52.31 13.87
CA LYS A 227 -53.72 -53.31 13.40
C LYS A 227 -54.45 -53.99 14.57
N LYS A 228 -53.72 -54.35 15.62
CA LYS A 228 -54.29 -54.96 16.83
C LYS A 228 -55.30 -54.03 17.50
N MET A 229 -54.97 -52.76 17.66
CA MET A 229 -55.87 -51.77 18.28
C MET A 229 -57.12 -51.48 17.43
N GLN A 230 -57.02 -51.56 16.10
CA GLN A 230 -58.17 -51.40 15.18
C GLN A 230 -59.12 -52.60 15.12
N SER A 231 -58.65 -53.80 15.48
CA SER A 231 -59.40 -55.06 15.37
C SER A 231 -60.29 -55.41 16.56
N LYS A 232 -60.06 -54.74 17.70
CA LYS A 232 -60.81 -54.92 18.94
C LYS A 232 -61.98 -53.94 18.97
#